data_AF-A0A7R8ZPW1-F1
#
_entry.id   AF-A0A7R8ZPW1-F1
#
_cell.length_a   1.000
_cell.length_b   1.000
_cell.length_c   1.000
_cell.angle_alpha   90.00
_cell.angle_beta   90.00
_cell.angle_gamma   90.00
#
_symmetry.space_group_name_H-M   'P 1'
#
loop_
_entity.id
_entity.type
_entity.pdbx_description
1 polymer ?
#
loop_
_entity_poly.entity_id
_entity_poly.type
_entity_poly.pdbx_seq_one_letter_code
_entity_poly.pdbx_strand_id
1 'polypeptide(L)'
;MGAALSSQCRGCLVTASSGDGLVKVWDYFGGSGQPEYVGETELGVGTILSLCGAMDEPFNIAVGGDNKKECFRVWDVRNTPGAAKRFNPRPLKKVQVSSSPLAAASSSLSHPSTSSAGR
;
A
#
# COMPACT_ATOMS: atom_id res chain seq x y z
N MET A 1 11.93 10.81 -4.14
CA MET A 1 11.05 11.38 -3.09
C MET A 1 9.66 10.79 -3.29
N GLY A 2 9.01 10.35 -2.22
CA GLY A 2 7.66 9.77 -2.31
C GLY A 2 6.86 9.97 -1.03
N ALA A 3 5.55 9.90 -1.17
CA ALA A 3 4.61 9.86 -0.07
C ALA A 3 3.53 8.81 -0.37
N ALA A 4 3.08 8.10 0.65
CA ALA A 4 2.03 7.09 0.56
C ALA A 4 1.02 7.30 1.68
N LEU A 5 -0.26 7.14 1.35
CA LEU A 5 -1.36 7.17 2.31
C LEU A 5 -1.86 5.74 2.54
N SER A 6 -2.29 5.46 3.77
CA SER A 6 -3.06 4.25 4.02
C SER A 6 -4.40 4.32 3.31
N SER A 7 -4.74 3.27 2.57
CA SER A 7 -5.99 3.14 1.82
C SER A 7 -7.23 3.04 2.72
N GLN A 8 -7.07 2.51 3.95
CA GLN A 8 -8.19 2.23 4.85
C GLN A 8 -8.04 2.87 6.24
N CYS A 9 -6.81 3.19 6.69
CA CYS A 9 -6.59 3.86 7.97
C CYS A 9 -6.47 5.37 7.78
N ARG A 10 -7.54 6.09 8.13
CA ARG A 10 -7.59 7.55 8.02
C ARG A 10 -6.51 8.21 8.88
N GLY A 11 -5.77 9.13 8.28
CA GLY A 11 -4.74 9.93 8.98
C GLY A 11 -3.34 9.37 8.87
N CYS A 12 -3.16 8.10 8.50
CA CYS A 12 -1.85 7.49 8.38
C CYS A 12 -1.17 7.93 7.07
N LEU A 13 -0.14 8.77 7.19
CA LEU A 13 0.71 9.23 6.09
C LEU A 13 2.15 8.75 6.29
N VAL A 14 2.75 8.25 5.23
CA VAL A 14 4.16 7.84 5.17
C VAL A 14 4.89 8.72 4.16
N THR A 15 6.05 9.22 4.52
CA THR A 15 6.92 9.99 3.62
C THR A 15 8.33 9.42 3.62
N ALA A 16 9.00 9.44 2.48
CA ALA A 16 10.43 9.18 2.38
C ALA A 16 11.18 10.48 2.11
N SER A 17 12.21 10.73 2.91
CA SER A 17 13.14 11.84 2.69
C SER A 17 14.27 11.41 1.75
N SER A 18 14.91 12.38 1.11
CA SER A 18 16.02 12.10 0.21
C SER A 18 17.31 11.92 1.01
N GLY A 19 18.00 10.79 0.81
CA GLY A 19 19.39 10.58 1.24
C GLY A 19 19.60 9.91 2.60
N ASP A 20 18.56 9.71 3.41
CA ASP A 20 18.67 9.04 4.73
C ASP A 20 18.15 7.59 4.74
N GLY A 21 17.40 7.17 3.72
CA GLY A 21 16.81 5.82 3.67
C GLY A 21 15.72 5.58 4.72
N LEU A 22 15.24 6.67 5.34
CA LEU A 22 14.25 6.64 6.41
C LEU A 22 12.85 6.83 5.83
N VAL A 23 11.91 6.07 6.38
CA VAL A 23 10.48 6.36 6.26
C VAL A 23 10.00 7.04 7.52
N LYS A 24 9.25 8.13 7.35
CA LYS A 24 8.63 8.89 8.44
C LYS A 24 7.12 8.67 8.42
N VAL A 25 6.55 8.46 9.60
CA VAL A 25 5.12 8.21 9.82
C VAL A 25 4.50 9.41 10.50
N TRP A 26 3.36 9.84 9.97
CA TRP A 26 2.63 11.01 10.42
C TRP A 26 1.16 10.66 10.63
N ASP A 27 0.51 11.27 11.63
CA ASP A 27 -0.94 11.36 11.70
C ASP A 27 -1.42 12.77 11.37
N TYR A 28 -2.04 12.96 10.21
CA TYR A 28 -2.57 14.26 9.78
C TYR A 28 -3.99 14.55 10.24
N PHE A 29 -4.64 13.61 10.94
CA PHE A 29 -5.88 13.84 11.67
C PHE A 29 -5.65 13.92 13.19
N GLY A 30 -4.45 14.32 13.60
CA GLY A 30 -4.15 14.65 15.00
C GLY A 30 -5.12 15.70 15.54
N GLY A 31 -5.39 15.67 16.85
CA GLY A 31 -6.38 16.54 17.51
C GLY A 31 -6.07 18.04 17.39
N SER A 32 -4.88 18.39 16.93
CA SER A 32 -4.35 19.74 16.74
C SER A 32 -4.64 20.36 15.36
N GLY A 33 -5.17 19.60 14.40
CA GLY A 33 -5.40 20.08 13.02
C GLY A 33 -4.13 20.22 12.17
N GLN A 34 -2.98 19.76 12.67
CA GLN A 34 -1.71 19.69 11.96
C GLN A 34 -1.20 18.24 11.89
N PRO A 35 -0.34 17.90 10.91
CA PRO A 35 0.36 16.61 10.89
C PRO A 35 1.21 16.40 12.14
N GLU A 36 0.87 15.38 12.91
CA GLU A 36 1.64 14.95 14.08
C GLU A 36 2.66 13.89 13.69
N TYR A 37 3.93 14.13 14.00
CA TYR A 37 4.99 13.15 13.80
C TYR A 37 4.82 11.97 14.77
N VAL A 38 4.80 10.75 14.23
CA VAL A 38 4.59 9.52 15.01
C VAL A 38 5.92 8.81 15.25
N GLY A 39 6.78 8.75 14.24
CA GLY A 39 8.08 8.10 14.32
C GLY A 39 8.70 7.86 12.94
N GLU A 40 9.88 7.25 12.94
CA GLU A 40 10.59 6.88 11.71
C GLU A 40 11.27 5.52 11.84
N THR A 41 11.65 4.93 10.71
CA THR A 41 12.31 3.64 10.66
C THR A 41 13.23 3.57 9.46
N GLU A 42 14.43 3.01 9.63
CA GLU A 42 15.34 2.72 8.54
C GLU A 42 15.00 1.37 7.92
N LEU A 43 14.84 1.34 6.60
CA LEU A 43 14.43 0.13 5.88
C LEU A 43 15.59 -0.58 5.17
N GLY A 44 16.82 -0.08 5.29
CA GLY A 44 18.00 -0.74 4.72
C GLY A 44 18.02 -0.82 3.19
N VAL A 45 17.10 -0.17 2.48
CA VAL A 45 17.00 -0.18 1.02
C VAL A 45 17.88 0.88 0.33
N GLY A 46 18.73 1.57 1.10
CA GLY A 46 19.48 2.73 0.63
C GLY A 46 18.57 3.96 0.49
N THR A 47 18.87 4.84 -0.46
CA THR A 47 18.02 5.98 -0.78
C THR A 47 16.68 5.48 -1.29
N ILE A 48 15.58 5.91 -0.68
CA ILE A 48 14.24 5.52 -1.12
C ILE A 48 13.86 6.29 -2.39
N LEU A 49 13.62 5.54 -3.46
CA LEU A 49 13.26 6.05 -4.78
C LEU A 49 11.75 5.95 -5.04
N SER A 50 11.07 4.97 -4.45
CA SER A 50 9.64 4.72 -4.64
C SER A 50 8.94 4.24 -3.37
N LEU A 51 7.68 4.63 -3.21
CA LEU A 51 6.78 4.22 -2.13
C LEU A 51 5.38 3.94 -2.70
N CYS A 52 4.76 2.83 -2.31
CA CYS A 52 3.40 2.49 -2.70
C CYS A 52 2.67 1.77 -1.56
N GLY A 53 1.49 2.25 -1.16
CA GLY A 53 0.67 1.58 -0.16
C GLY A 53 -0.19 0.47 -0.77
N ALA A 54 -0.33 -0.65 -0.07
CA ALA A 54 -1.22 -1.73 -0.48
C ALA A 54 -2.70 -1.30 -0.37
N MET A 55 -3.52 -1.80 -1.31
CA MET A 55 -4.94 -1.46 -1.35
C MET A 55 -5.77 -2.28 -0.36
N ASP A 56 -5.39 -3.54 -0.16
CA ASP A 56 -6.03 -4.53 0.70
C ASP A 56 -5.44 -4.57 2.11
N GLU A 57 -4.12 -4.40 2.25
CA GLU A 57 -3.44 -4.33 3.54
C GLU A 57 -3.06 -2.90 3.92
N PRO A 58 -3.87 -2.22 4.77
CA PRO A 58 -3.80 -0.76 4.92
C PRO A 58 -2.53 -0.24 5.60
N PHE A 59 -1.73 -1.10 6.22
CA PHE A 59 -0.47 -0.73 6.84
C PHE A 59 0.75 -1.23 6.09
N ASN A 60 0.59 -1.99 5.00
CA ASN A 60 1.73 -2.46 4.22
C ASN A 60 2.09 -1.46 3.14
N ILE A 61 3.37 -1.10 3.11
CA ILE A 61 3.96 -0.20 2.12
C ILE A 61 5.07 -0.96 1.41
N ALA A 62 5.01 -0.99 0.09
CA ALA A 62 6.11 -1.41 -0.76
C ALA A 62 7.08 -0.23 -0.94
N VAL A 63 8.36 -0.50 -0.72
CA VAL A 63 9.45 0.48 -0.76
C VAL A 63 10.53 -0.01 -1.70
N GLY A 64 10.95 0.85 -2.63
CA GLY A 64 12.06 0.61 -3.55
C GLY A 64 13.17 1.64 -3.34
N GLY A 65 14.43 1.19 -3.34
CA GLY A 65 15.61 2.03 -3.17
C GLY A 65 16.80 1.61 -4.03
N ASP A 66 17.97 2.19 -3.77
CA ASP A 66 19.19 2.04 -4.58
C ASP A 66 20.25 1.10 -3.97
N ASN A 67 19.98 0.46 -2.84
CA ASN A 67 20.88 -0.54 -2.27
C ASN A 67 20.94 -1.80 -3.16
N LYS A 68 22.11 -2.06 -3.76
CA LYS A 68 22.33 -3.17 -4.70
C LYS A 68 22.13 -4.57 -4.08
N LYS A 69 22.21 -4.71 -2.76
CA LYS A 69 22.01 -6.00 -2.08
C LYS A 69 20.54 -6.24 -1.73
N GLU A 70 19.83 -5.18 -1.33
CA GLU A 70 18.44 -5.23 -0.89
C GLU A 70 17.72 -3.95 -1.34
N CYS A 71 17.32 -3.87 -2.61
CA CYS A 71 16.70 -2.66 -3.18
C CYS A 71 15.17 -2.59 -3.00
N PHE A 72 14.55 -3.61 -2.42
CA PHE A 72 13.09 -3.71 -2.31
C PHE A 72 12.69 -4.29 -0.96
N ARG A 73 11.63 -3.74 -0.35
CA ARG A 73 11.06 -4.23 0.90
C ARG A 73 9.56 -3.95 0.97
N VAL A 74 8.81 -4.90 1.50
CA VAL A 74 7.44 -4.65 2.00
C VAL A 74 7.53 -4.47 3.50
N TRP A 75 6.95 -3.39 4.00
CA TRP A 75 7.08 -2.97 5.38
C TRP A 75 5.72 -2.61 5.96
N ASP A 76 5.43 -3.12 7.17
CA ASP A 76 4.24 -2.74 7.94
C ASP A 76 4.53 -1.47 8.76
N VAL A 77 3.77 -0.42 8.50
CA VAL A 77 3.86 0.89 9.17
C VAL A 77 3.82 0.77 10.69
N ARG A 78 3.09 -0.21 11.22
CA ARG A 78 2.95 -0.41 12.67
C ARG A 78 4.23 -0.86 13.35
N ASN A 79 5.21 -1.35 12.59
CA ASN A 79 6.53 -1.68 13.10
C ASN A 79 7.37 -0.44 13.42
N THR A 80 6.98 0.76 12.97
CA THR A 80 7.58 2.01 13.47
C THR A 80 7.23 2.21 14.95
N PRO A 81 8.21 2.56 15.80
CA PRO A 81 7.95 2.89 17.19
C PRO A 81 6.80 3.90 17.35
N GLY A 82 5.80 3.55 18.16
CA GLY A 82 4.62 4.39 18.42
C GLY A 82 3.48 4.26 17.41
N ALA A 83 3.73 3.79 16.18
CA ALA A 83 2.71 3.70 15.14
C ALA A 83 1.57 2.73 15.47
N ALA A 84 1.90 1.53 15.99
CA ALA A 84 0.89 0.55 16.41
C ALA A 84 -0.09 1.13 17.45
N LYS A 85 0.44 1.80 18.48
CA LYS A 85 -0.39 2.43 19.53
C LYS A 85 -1.30 3.53 18.96
N ARG A 86 -0.82 4.23 17.93
CA ARG A 86 -1.50 5.36 17.32
C ARG A 86 -2.63 4.95 16.36
N PHE A 87 -2.43 3.88 15.59
CA PHE A 87 -3.33 3.51 14.49
C PHE A 87 -4.15 2.24 14.72
N ASN A 88 -3.71 1.29 15.55
CA ASN A 88 -4.50 0.07 15.84
C ASN A 88 -5.91 0.34 16.42
N PRO A 89 -6.12 1.39 17.26
CA PRO A 89 -7.46 1.68 17.77
C PRO A 89 -8.43 2.23 16.72
N ARG A 90 -7.97 2.56 15.51
CA ARG A 90 -8.79 3.24 14.50
C ARG A 90 -9.61 2.26 13.66
N PRO A 91 -10.88 2.56 13.38
CA PRO A 91 -11.67 1.76 12.46
C PRO A 91 -11.10 1.86 11.04
N LEU A 92 -10.92 0.72 10.38
CA LEU A 92 -10.51 0.64 8.98
C LEU A 92 -11.70 0.82 8.05
N LYS A 93 -11.55 1.65 7.01
CA LYS A 93 -12.57 1.81 5.97
C LYS A 93 -12.61 0.56 5.09
N LYS A 94 -13.76 -0.11 5.00
CA LYS A 94 -13.91 -1.28 4.12
C LYS A 94 -13.63 -0.90 2.66
N VAL A 95 -12.79 -1.68 1.98
CA VAL A 95 -12.58 -1.58 0.53
C VAL A 95 -13.91 -1.88 -0.16
N GLN A 96 -14.47 -0.91 -0.87
CA GLN A 96 -15.65 -1.11 -1.70
C GLN A 96 -15.17 -1.65 -3.06
N VAL A 97 -15.27 -2.96 -3.26
CA VAL A 97 -15.10 -3.54 -4.60
C VAL A 97 -16.42 -3.30 -5.33
N SER A 98 -16.49 -2.27 -6.17
CA SER A 98 -17.62 -2.16 -7.10
C SER A 98 -17.48 -3.28 -8.10
N SER A 99 -18.31 -4.32 -7.98
CA SER A 99 -18.45 -5.33 -9.03
C SER A 99 -19.06 -4.65 -10.25
N SER A 100 -18.20 -4.14 -11.12
CA SER A 100 -18.61 -3.62 -12.42
C SER A 100 -19.14 -4.80 -13.24
N PRO A 101 -20.37 -4.75 -13.79
CA PRO A 101 -20.99 -5.90 -14.47
C PRO A 101 -20.25 -6.34 -15.74
N LEU A 102 -19.23 -5.59 -16.19
CA LEU A 102 -18.45 -5.90 -17.39
C LEU A 102 -17.56 -7.15 -17.25
N ALA A 103 -17.18 -7.56 -16.04
CA ALA A 103 -16.36 -8.76 -15.83
C ALA A 103 -17.13 -10.08 -16.07
N ALA A 104 -18.47 -10.04 -16.08
CA ALA A 104 -19.29 -11.23 -16.31
C ALA A 104 -19.45 -11.60 -17.79
N ALA A 105 -19.02 -10.75 -18.73
CA ALA A 105 -19.21 -10.99 -20.18
C ALA A 105 -18.16 -11.96 -20.79
N SER A 106 -17.01 -12.17 -20.13
CA SER A 106 -15.91 -12.98 -20.69
C SER A 106 -16.11 -14.50 -20.62
N SER A 107 -17.19 -15.01 -20.02
CA SER A 107 -17.45 -16.45 -19.88
C SER A 107 -18.34 -17.04 -20.99
N SER A 108 -18.70 -16.27 -22.03
CA SER A 108 -19.60 -16.72 -23.11
C SER A 108 -18.93 -16.81 -24.48
N LEU A 109 -17.76 -17.47 -24.55
CA LEU A 109 -17.20 -18.00 -25.79
C LEU A 109 -17.00 -19.53 -25.64
N SER A 110 -18.10 -20.27 -25.57
CA SER A 110 -18.07 -21.71 -25.84
C SER A 110 -18.00 -21.90 -27.36
N HIS A 111 -16.90 -22.51 -27.82
CA HIS A 111 -16.69 -22.85 -29.23
C HIS A 111 -17.80 -23.80 -29.73
N PRO A 112 -18.41 -23.58 -30.90
CA PRO A 112 -19.26 -24.59 -31.52
C PRO A 112 -18.39 -25.74 -32.04
N SER A 113 -18.65 -26.95 -31.55
CA SER A 113 -18.07 -28.20 -32.06
C SER A 113 -18.59 -28.46 -33.48
N THR A 114 -17.70 -28.46 -34.45
CA THR A 114 -17.99 -28.85 -35.84
C THR A 114 -18.15 -30.37 -35.91
N SER A 115 -19.38 -30.85 -36.10
CA SER A 115 -19.64 -32.24 -36.48
C SER A 115 -19.41 -32.38 -37.99
N SER A 116 -18.31 -33.03 -38.37
CA SER A 116 -17.99 -33.42 -39.75
C SER A 116 -18.80 -34.65 -40.15
N ALA A 117 -19.56 -34.55 -41.23
CA ALA A 117 -20.25 -35.66 -41.89
C ALA A 117 -19.32 -36.39 -42.89
N GLY A 118 -19.54 -37.69 -43.09
CA GLY A 118 -18.98 -38.53 -44.17
C GLY A 118 -18.32 -39.80 -43.60
N ARG A 119 -18.69 -41.04 -43.97
CA ARG A 119 -19.27 -41.60 -45.20
C ARG A 119 -20.17 -42.78 -44.87
#